data_AF-A0A2D6F3I8-F1
#
_entry.id   AF-A0A2D6F3I8-F1
#
_cell.length_a   1.000
_cell.length_b   1.000
_cell.length_c   1.000
_cell.angle_alpha   90.00
_cell.angle_beta   90.00
_cell.angle_gamma   90.00
#
_symmetry.space_group_name_H-M   'P 1'
#
loop_
_entity.id
_entity.type
_entity.pdbx_description
1 polymer ?
#
loop_
_entity_poly.entity_id
_entity_poly.type
_entity_poly.pdbx_seq_one_letter_code
_entity_poly.pdbx_strand_id
1 'polypeptide(L)'
;MKRKKNKYHFLVEKFIKEPKKLKPKDWARETKIAQKLYAKYDSERFWRASLLDFKLNSLAWFLSEEGLEFLETNFLILKLKLPRQKKIKLENRTFGREIKFKKKPKTTLDFLNDKDTVE
;
A
#
# COMPACT_ATOMS: atom_id res chain seq x y z
N MET A 1 17.03 -29.05 15.72
CA MET A 1 15.58 -28.80 15.93
C MET A 1 15.26 -27.33 15.70
N LYS A 2 14.42 -26.98 14.72
CA LYS A 2 13.94 -25.60 14.53
C LYS A 2 12.82 -25.32 15.55
N ARG A 3 12.99 -24.32 16.40
CA ARG A 3 11.97 -23.92 17.41
C ARG A 3 10.69 -23.46 16.70
N LYS A 4 9.53 -23.85 17.24
CA LYS A 4 8.20 -23.43 16.74
C LYS A 4 8.10 -21.91 16.88
N LYS A 5 7.89 -21.18 15.76
CA LYS A 5 7.79 -19.71 15.79
C LYS A 5 6.53 -19.28 16.55
N ASN A 6 6.69 -18.36 17.50
CA ASN A 6 5.60 -17.80 18.30
C ASN A 6 4.86 -16.71 17.50
N LYS A 7 3.53 -16.55 17.68
CA LYS A 7 2.73 -15.52 16.99
C LYS A 7 3.22 -14.09 17.24
N TYR A 8 3.84 -13.86 18.40
CA TYR A 8 4.46 -12.57 18.74
C TYR A 8 5.75 -12.30 17.96
N HIS A 9 6.50 -13.35 17.62
CA HIS A 9 7.73 -13.25 16.85
C HIS A 9 7.46 -12.78 15.42
N PHE A 10 6.28 -13.09 14.88
CA PHE A 10 5.82 -12.61 13.58
C PHE A 10 5.72 -11.08 13.52
N LEU A 11 5.17 -10.43 14.56
CA LEU A 11 5.07 -8.97 14.61
C LEU A 11 6.46 -8.31 14.57
N VAL A 12 7.38 -8.86 15.36
CA VAL A 12 8.76 -8.36 15.44
C VAL A 12 9.46 -8.52 14.09
N GLU A 13 9.35 -9.68 13.44
CA GLU A 13 9.93 -9.91 12.13
C GLU A 13 9.29 -9.03 11.03
N LYS A 14 8.00 -8.75 11.13
CA LYS A 14 7.26 -7.99 10.12
C LYS A 14 7.57 -6.49 10.18
N PHE A 15 7.58 -5.89 11.37
CA PHE A 15 7.62 -4.43 11.48
C PHE A 15 9.01 -3.87 11.83
N ILE A 16 9.90 -4.63 12.46
CA ILE A 16 11.22 -4.12 12.85
C ILE A 16 12.22 -4.20 11.68
N LYS A 17 13.07 -3.18 11.54
CA LYS A 17 14.07 -3.05 10.46
C LYS A 17 15.09 -4.19 10.46
N GLU A 18 15.57 -4.59 11.64
CA GLU A 18 16.63 -5.60 11.79
C GLU A 18 16.38 -6.55 12.98
N PRO A 19 15.40 -7.48 12.87
CA PRO A 19 15.03 -8.35 13.99
C PRO A 19 16.19 -9.25 14.45
N LYS A 20 17.10 -9.62 13.55
CA LYS A 20 18.23 -10.51 13.85
C LYS A 20 19.34 -9.87 14.68
N LYS A 21 19.45 -8.53 14.68
CA LYS A 21 20.48 -7.79 15.44
C LYS A 21 20.04 -7.37 16.84
N LEU A 22 18.78 -7.59 17.19
CA LEU A 22 18.25 -7.27 18.51
C LEU A 22 18.94 -8.11 19.59
N LYS A 23 19.32 -7.46 20.69
CA LYS A 23 19.85 -8.13 21.87
C LYS A 23 18.73 -8.94 22.55
N PRO A 24 19.06 -9.99 23.34
CA PRO A 24 18.06 -10.77 24.06
C PRO A 24 17.11 -9.94 24.94
N LYS A 25 17.62 -8.88 25.58
CA LYS A 25 16.83 -7.95 26.40
C LYS A 25 15.78 -7.20 25.57
N ASP A 26 16.18 -6.73 24.39
CA ASP A 26 15.28 -6.00 23.49
C ASP A 26 14.23 -6.93 22.91
N TRP A 27 14.61 -8.17 22.54
CA TRP A 27 13.67 -9.21 22.14
C TRP A 27 12.57 -9.46 23.18
N ALA A 28 12.95 -9.58 24.46
CA ALA A 28 11.98 -9.77 25.54
C ALA A 28 11.04 -8.56 25.68
N ARG A 29 11.56 -7.34 25.53
CA ARG A 29 10.76 -6.10 25.56
C ARG A 29 9.77 -6.04 24.40
N GLU A 30 10.25 -6.23 23.17
CA GLU A 30 9.41 -6.21 21.97
C GLU A 30 8.35 -7.31 21.99
N THR A 31 8.68 -8.50 22.53
CA THR A 31 7.71 -9.59 22.70
C THR A 31 6.61 -9.22 23.68
N LYS A 32 6.92 -8.54 24.79
CA LYS A 32 5.90 -8.04 25.73
C LYS A 32 5.00 -6.98 25.10
N ILE A 33 5.57 -6.09 24.28
CA ILE A 33 4.77 -5.10 23.53
C ILE A 33 3.87 -5.80 22.51
N ALA A 34 4.40 -6.75 21.76
CA ALA A 34 3.62 -7.57 20.84
C ALA A 34 2.46 -8.30 21.54
N GLN A 35 2.68 -8.84 22.75
CA GLN A 35 1.61 -9.43 23.55
C GLN A 35 0.50 -8.42 23.88
N LYS A 36 0.85 -7.20 24.29
CA LYS A 36 -0.15 -6.13 24.53
C LYS A 36 -0.92 -5.76 23.28
N LEU A 37 -0.23 -5.66 22.13
CA LEU A 37 -0.86 -5.35 20.85
C LEU A 37 -1.83 -6.44 20.41
N TYR A 38 -1.45 -7.72 20.55
CA TYR A 38 -2.35 -8.84 20.28
C TYR A 38 -3.52 -8.93 21.26
N ALA A 39 -3.36 -8.49 22.50
CA ALA A 39 -4.48 -8.42 23.44
C ALA A 39 -5.56 -7.40 22.99
N LYS A 40 -5.14 -6.29 22.34
CA LYS A 40 -6.07 -5.29 21.79
C LYS A 40 -6.65 -5.70 20.43
N TYR A 41 -5.83 -6.32 19.58
CA TYR A 41 -6.22 -6.80 18.25
C TYR A 41 -5.75 -8.25 18.05
N ASP A 42 -6.57 -9.23 18.42
CA ASP A 42 -6.18 -10.66 18.41
C ASP A 42 -6.16 -11.27 16.99
N SER A 43 -6.73 -10.58 16.00
CA SER A 43 -6.80 -11.08 14.63
C SER A 43 -5.41 -11.12 13.98
N GLU A 44 -4.84 -12.32 13.81
CA GLU A 44 -3.60 -12.48 13.04
C GLU A 44 -3.77 -12.03 11.57
N ARG A 45 -4.99 -12.16 11.03
CA ARG A 45 -5.32 -11.68 9.68
C ARG A 45 -5.17 -10.17 9.58
N PHE A 46 -5.55 -9.43 10.63
CA PHE A 46 -5.34 -7.99 10.71
C PHE A 46 -3.86 -7.68 10.57
N TRP A 47 -3.03 -8.24 11.45
CA TRP A 47 -1.59 -7.98 11.44
C TRP A 47 -0.89 -8.42 10.16
N ARG A 48 -1.40 -9.44 9.46
CA ARG A 48 -0.90 -9.86 8.14
C ARG A 48 -1.26 -8.86 7.05
N ALA A 49 -2.46 -8.29 7.10
CA ALA A 49 -2.96 -7.35 6.10
C ALA A 49 -2.51 -5.90 6.35
N SER A 50 -2.19 -5.51 7.58
CA SER A 50 -1.65 -4.18 7.88
C SER A 50 -0.33 -3.96 7.15
N LEU A 51 -0.24 -2.91 6.34
CA LEU A 51 0.97 -2.53 5.62
C LEU A 51 1.49 -1.23 6.18
N LEU A 52 2.79 -1.22 6.50
CA LEU A 52 3.50 -0.03 6.92
C LEU A 52 4.61 0.19 5.89
N ASP A 53 4.67 1.40 5.32
CA ASP A 53 5.61 1.72 4.23
C ASP A 53 7.07 1.78 4.70
N PHE A 54 7.27 1.82 6.01
CA PHE A 54 8.58 1.86 6.64
C PHE A 54 8.74 0.77 7.70
N LYS A 55 9.99 0.54 8.09
CA LYS A 55 10.34 -0.37 9.18
C LYS A 55 10.61 0.43 10.44
N LEU A 56 10.09 -0.07 11.56
CA LEU A 56 10.20 0.54 12.87
C LEU A 56 11.49 0.15 13.58
N ASN A 57 11.92 1.01 14.51
CA ASN A 57 12.98 0.69 15.47
C ASN A 57 12.44 -0.15 16.65
N SER A 58 11.16 0.04 17.01
CA SER A 58 10.48 -0.69 18.08
C SER A 58 8.97 -0.75 17.82
N LEU A 59 8.32 -1.82 18.27
CA LEU A 59 6.86 -1.94 18.29
C LEU A 59 6.20 -0.96 19.26
N ALA A 60 6.96 -0.30 20.13
CA ALA A 60 6.45 0.75 21.02
C ALA A 60 5.79 1.90 20.25
N TRP A 61 6.15 2.13 18.99
CA TRP A 61 5.48 3.14 18.14
C TRP A 61 3.98 2.86 18.00
N PHE A 62 3.54 1.60 17.96
CA PHE A 62 2.12 1.28 17.93
C PHE A 62 1.34 1.66 19.21
N LEU A 63 2.05 2.02 20.27
CA LEU A 63 1.45 2.51 21.52
C LEU A 63 1.42 4.04 21.60
N SER A 64 2.05 4.76 20.67
CA SER A 64 1.87 6.21 20.56
C SER A 64 0.50 6.54 19.95
N GLU A 65 0.08 7.80 20.06
CA GLU A 65 -1.17 8.29 19.48
C GLU A 65 -1.22 8.04 17.97
N GLU A 66 -0.16 8.38 17.23
CA GLU A 66 -0.02 8.10 15.79
C GLU A 66 -0.17 6.60 15.47
N GLY A 67 0.47 5.75 16.27
CA GLY A 67 0.40 4.31 16.09
C GLY A 67 -0.99 3.75 16.35
N LEU A 68 -1.72 4.32 17.32
CA LEU A 68 -3.10 3.97 17.62
C LEU A 68 -4.05 4.39 16.50
N GLU A 69 -3.93 5.61 16.00
CA GLU A 69 -4.70 6.09 14.85
C GLU A 69 -4.47 5.22 13.60
N PHE A 70 -3.22 4.82 13.35
CA PHE A 70 -2.88 3.89 12.29
C PHE A 70 -3.59 2.54 12.47
N LEU A 71 -3.59 1.98 13.69
CA LEU A 71 -4.24 0.70 13.96
C LEU A 71 -5.76 0.78 13.79
N GLU A 72 -6.38 1.86 14.25
CA GLU A 72 -7.82 2.09 14.11
C GLU A 72 -8.22 2.25 12.64
N THR A 73 -7.47 3.04 11.88
CA THR A 73 -7.69 3.24 10.45
C THR A 73 -7.58 1.92 9.69
N ASN A 74 -6.52 1.14 9.93
CA ASN A 74 -6.37 -0.18 9.31
C ASN A 74 -7.48 -1.15 9.70
N PHE A 75 -7.96 -1.06 10.94
CA PHE A 75 -9.02 -1.95 11.42
C PHE A 75 -10.34 -1.63 10.72
N LEU A 76 -10.64 -0.34 10.54
CA LEU A 76 -11.79 0.12 9.76
C LEU A 76 -11.67 -0.32 8.29
N ILE A 77 -10.51 -0.14 7.67
CA ILE A 77 -10.25 -0.56 6.28
C ILE A 77 -10.50 -2.07 6.11
N LEU A 78 -10.05 -2.89 7.06
CA LEU A 78 -10.27 -4.33 7.00
C LEU A 78 -11.73 -4.75 7.20
N LYS A 79 -12.50 -3.95 7.93
CA LYS A 79 -13.94 -4.16 8.12
C LYS A 79 -14.74 -3.72 6.88
N LEU A 80 -14.23 -2.79 6.09
CA LEU A 80 -14.88 -2.32 4.86
C LEU A 80 -14.96 -3.44 3.82
N LYS A 81 -16.18 -3.89 3.51
CA LYS A 81 -16.46 -4.79 2.39
C LYS A 81 -16.54 -3.99 1.11
N LEU A 82 -15.38 -3.69 0.52
CA LEU A 82 -15.32 -3.01 -0.77
C LEU A 82 -15.86 -3.94 -1.87
N PRO A 83 -16.76 -3.47 -2.75
CA PRO A 83 -17.18 -4.25 -3.90
C PRO A 83 -15.96 -4.51 -4.80
N ARG A 84 -15.90 -5.69 -5.41
CA ARG A 84 -14.83 -6.02 -6.36
C ARG A 84 -14.77 -4.94 -7.44
N GLN A 85 -13.58 -4.42 -7.72
CA GLN A 85 -13.38 -3.49 -8.83
C GLN A 85 -13.94 -4.11 -10.11
N LYS A 86 -14.95 -3.46 -10.69
CA LYS A 86 -15.47 -3.84 -12.00
C LYS A 86 -14.37 -3.55 -13.01
N LYS A 87 -13.73 -4.61 -13.53
CA LYS A 87 -12.83 -4.49 -14.68
C LYS A 87 -13.69 -4.18 -15.90
N ILE A 88 -13.90 -2.90 -16.17
CA ILE A 88 -14.50 -2.45 -17.42
C ILE A 88 -13.44 -2.69 -18.50
N LYS A 89 -13.68 -3.63 -19.40
CA LYS A 89 -12.85 -3.77 -20.60
C LYS A 89 -13.10 -2.52 -21.43
N LEU A 90 -12.07 -1.70 -21.62
CA LEU A 90 -12.14 -0.64 -22.61
C LEU A 90 -12.23 -1.32 -23.97
N GLU A 91 -13.29 -1.04 -24.72
CA GLU A 91 -13.37 -1.45 -26.12
C GLU A 91 -12.35 -0.62 -26.91
N ASN A 92 -11.66 -1.23 -27.87
CA ASN A 92 -10.73 -0.53 -28.79
C ASN A 92 -11.46 0.44 -29.75
N ARG A 93 -12.76 0.65 -29.56
CA ARG A 93 -13.56 1.53 -30.39
C ARG A 93 -13.24 2.97 -30.01
N THR A 94 -12.45 3.64 -30.83
CA THR A 94 -12.25 5.08 -30.76
C THR A 94 -13.60 5.75 -31.07
N PHE A 95 -14.12 6.53 -30.11
CA PHE A 95 -15.24 7.42 -30.36
C PHE A 95 -14.68 8.77 -30.78
N GLY A 96 -14.75 9.05 -32.09
CA GLY A 96 -14.23 10.27 -32.71
C GLY A 96 -13.87 10.01 -34.17
N ARG A 97 -13.89 11.05 -35.02
CA ARG A 97 -13.33 10.94 -36.37
C ARG A 97 -11.81 10.95 -36.23
N GLU A 98 -11.13 9.91 -36.71
CA GLU A 98 -9.67 9.97 -36.90
C GLU A 98 -9.37 11.04 -37.96
N ILE A 99 -8.92 12.22 -37.51
CA ILE A 99 -8.45 13.26 -38.41
C ILE A 99 -7.06 12.84 -38.90
N LYS A 100 -6.99 12.31 -40.12
CA LYS A 100 -5.71 12.03 -40.79
C LYS A 100 -5.14 13.34 -41.31
N PHE A 101 -4.20 13.94 -40.58
CA PHE A 101 -3.45 15.09 -41.08
C PHE A 101 -2.56 14.65 -42.26
N LYS A 102 -2.80 15.22 -43.46
CA LYS A 102 -2.07 14.85 -44.68
C LYS A 102 -0.59 15.27 -44.63
N LYS A 103 -0.24 16.34 -43.91
CA LYS A 103 1.13 16.88 -43.81
C LYS A 103 1.38 17.54 -42.46
N LYS A 104 2.63 17.51 -41.98
CA LYS A 104 3.07 18.35 -40.86
C LYS A 104 3.47 19.71 -41.41
N PRO A 105 2.89 20.83 -40.93
CA PRO A 105 3.30 22.14 -41.38
C PRO A 105 4.75 22.40 -40.95
N LYS A 106 5.58 22.90 -41.86
CA LYS A 106 7.00 23.18 -41.57
C LYS A 106 7.20 24.49 -40.83
N THR A 107 6.24 25.41 -40.92
CA THR A 107 6.31 26.74 -40.32
C THR A 107 4.94 27.17 -39.79
N THR A 108 4.93 28.15 -38.88
CA THR A 108 3.70 28.72 -38.31
C THR A 108 2.78 29.37 -39.35
N LEU A 109 3.35 29.91 -40.44
CA LEU A 109 2.60 30.47 -41.58
C LEU A 109 1.89 29.37 -42.38
N ASP A 110 2.55 28.23 -42.57
CA ASP A 110 2.00 27.03 -43.24
C ASP A 110 0.79 26.46 -42.48
N PHE A 111 0.85 26.47 -41.14
CA PHE A 111 -0.27 26.07 -40.27
C PHE A 111 -1.49 26.98 -40.38
N LEU A 112 -1.30 28.30 -40.59
CA LEU A 112 -2.39 29.27 -40.71
C LEU A 112 -3.06 29.25 -42.09
N ASN A 113 -2.34 28.78 -43.12
CA ASN A 113 -2.81 28.69 -44.51
C ASN A 113 -3.47 27.35 -44.86
N ASP A 114 -3.28 26.29 -44.06
CA ASP A 114 -4.03 25.02 -44.14
C ASP A 114 -5.49 25.22 -43.64
N LYS A 115 -6.24 26.09 -44.31
CA LYS A 115 -7.70 26.11 -44.24
C LYS A 115 -8.22 25.13 -45.28
N ASP A 116 -9.06 24.20 -44.83
CA ASP A 116 -9.84 23.25 -45.63
C ASP A 116 -9.13 21.94 -46.03
N THR A 117 -9.02 21.03 -45.06
CA THR A 117 -9.17 19.59 -45.37
C THR A 117 -10.32 19.01 -44.55
N VAL A 118 -11.53 19.15 -45.09
CA VAL A 118 -12.69 18.30 -44.78
C VAL A 118 -13.18 17.74 -46.11
N GLU A 119 -12.87 16.48 -46.36
CA GLU A 119 -13.74 15.55 -47.10
C GLU A 119 -13.96 14.34 -46.20
#